data_AF-A0A521TL42-F1
#
_entry.id   AF-A0A521TL42-F1
#
_cell.length_a   1.000
_cell.length_b   1.000
_cell.length_c   1.000
_cell.angle_alpha   90.00
_cell.angle_beta   90.00
_cell.angle_gamma   90.00
#
_symmetry.space_group_name_H-M   'P 1'
#
loop_
_entity.id
_entity.type
_entity.pdbx_description
1 polymer ?
#
loop_
_entity_poly.entity_id
_entity_poly.type
_entity_poly.pdbx_seq_one_letter_code
_entity_poly.pdbx_strand_id
1 'polypeptide(L)'
;MSQASSEQPARVREPMARGPVAPRFHDWRGRDVDARIASARREARSAVGVAVSHPASSQSGARAWAEAELWVQRCIAAAIERVPASPDNGEVTLEMIARRDPVCADLLEAALLAPDTRSRYVFTEDLLAHVTGASEVGE
;
A
#
# COMPACT_ATOMS: atom_id res chain seq x y z
N MET A 1 -61.00 -51.36 -16.83
CA MET A 1 -60.87 -49.96 -17.29
C MET A 1 -60.04 -49.23 -16.25
N SER A 2 -58.74 -49.04 -16.51
CA SER A 2 -57.81 -48.41 -15.56
C SER A 2 -56.91 -47.44 -16.32
N GLN A 3 -57.05 -46.15 -16.03
CA GLN A 3 -56.11 -45.05 -16.27
C GLN A 3 -56.18 -44.20 -14.99
N ALA A 4 -55.14 -43.63 -14.41
CA ALA A 4 -53.78 -43.34 -14.87
C ALA A 4 -52.83 -43.35 -13.67
N SER A 5 -51.60 -43.83 -13.85
CA SER A 5 -50.46 -43.42 -13.01
C SER A 5 -49.56 -42.56 -13.88
N SER A 6 -49.49 -41.27 -13.56
CA SER A 6 -48.54 -40.34 -14.16
C SER A 6 -47.21 -40.49 -13.43
N GLU A 7 -46.22 -41.12 -14.06
CA GLU A 7 -44.84 -41.08 -13.60
C GLU A 7 -44.27 -39.68 -13.82
N GLN A 8 -43.95 -39.00 -12.73
CA GLN A 8 -43.20 -37.74 -12.75
C GLN A 8 -41.71 -38.05 -12.98
N PRO A 9 -41.04 -37.42 -13.95
CA PRO A 9 -39.60 -37.64 -14.15
C PRO A 9 -38.82 -37.07 -12.97
N ALA A 10 -37.92 -37.89 -12.43
CA ALA A 10 -37.01 -37.54 -11.36
C ALA A 10 -36.20 -36.28 -11.72
N ARG A 11 -36.31 -35.23 -10.90
CA ARG A 11 -35.47 -34.04 -11.02
C ARG A 11 -34.03 -34.43 -10.72
N VAL A 12 -33.21 -34.52 -11.76
CA VAL A 12 -31.75 -34.58 -11.65
C VAL A 12 -31.30 -33.31 -10.94
N ARG A 13 -30.84 -33.44 -9.69
CA ARG A 13 -30.09 -32.36 -9.03
C ARG A 13 -28.71 -32.35 -9.66
N GLU A 14 -28.44 -31.35 -10.50
CA GLU A 14 -27.07 -31.05 -10.92
C GLU A 14 -26.20 -30.91 -9.66
N PRO A 15 -25.00 -31.53 -9.61
CA PRO A 15 -24.05 -31.20 -8.58
C PRO A 15 -23.75 -29.72 -8.74
N MET A 16 -24.03 -28.92 -7.71
CA MET A 16 -23.53 -27.56 -7.62
C MET A 16 -22.01 -27.65 -7.68
N ALA A 17 -21.46 -27.56 -8.89
CA ALA A 17 -20.08 -27.22 -9.10
C ALA A 17 -19.94 -25.85 -8.44
N ARG A 18 -19.33 -25.84 -7.25
CA ARG A 18 -18.61 -24.67 -6.78
C ARG A 18 -17.59 -24.41 -7.87
N GLY A 19 -17.95 -23.57 -8.83
CA GLY A 19 -17.00 -22.97 -9.75
C GLY A 19 -15.87 -22.36 -8.92
N PRO A 20 -14.69 -22.13 -9.52
CA PRO A 20 -13.58 -21.51 -8.82
C PRO A 20 -14.12 -20.30 -8.06
N VAL A 21 -14.03 -20.36 -6.73
CA VAL A 21 -14.43 -19.26 -5.85
C VAL A 21 -13.70 -18.05 -6.43
N ALA A 22 -14.45 -17.11 -7.01
CA ALA A 22 -13.87 -15.88 -7.53
C ALA A 22 -12.95 -15.36 -6.43
N PRO A 23 -11.66 -15.06 -6.73
CA PRO A 23 -10.74 -14.58 -5.71
C PRO A 23 -11.47 -13.47 -4.97
N ARG A 24 -11.73 -13.70 -3.68
CA ARG A 24 -12.39 -12.69 -2.85
C ARG A 24 -11.55 -11.43 -3.04
N PHE A 25 -12.20 -10.31 -3.32
CA PHE A 25 -11.60 -8.98 -3.55
C PHE A 25 -10.74 -8.46 -2.37
N HIS A 26 -10.28 -9.32 -1.46
CA HIS A 26 -9.62 -8.98 -0.21
C HIS A 26 -8.10 -9.13 -0.21
N ASP A 27 -7.48 -9.57 -1.31
CA ASP A 27 -6.01 -9.53 -1.49
C ASP A 27 -5.63 -8.57 -2.63
N TRP A 28 -6.10 -7.32 -2.60
CA TRP A 28 -5.64 -6.30 -3.56
C TRP A 28 -4.18 -5.88 -3.33
N ARG A 29 -3.54 -6.36 -2.25
CA ARG A 29 -2.16 -6.05 -1.91
C ARG A 29 -1.24 -7.18 -2.32
N GLY A 30 -0.09 -6.82 -2.90
CA GLY A 30 0.98 -7.79 -3.13
C GLY A 30 1.47 -8.39 -1.82
N ARG A 31 1.72 -9.70 -1.79
CA ARG A 31 2.25 -10.45 -0.63
C ARG A 31 3.65 -10.02 -0.15
N ASP A 32 4.16 -8.90 -0.66
CA ASP A 32 5.56 -8.47 -0.52
C ASP A 32 5.70 -6.97 -0.20
N VAL A 33 4.67 -6.35 0.38
CA VAL A 33 4.71 -4.92 0.75
C VAL A 33 5.87 -4.62 1.70
N ASP A 34 6.11 -5.48 2.68
CA ASP A 34 7.15 -5.26 3.69
C ASP A 34 8.57 -5.35 3.11
N ALA A 35 8.84 -6.26 2.16
CA ALA A 35 10.15 -6.31 1.50
C ALA A 35 10.37 -5.12 0.56
N ARG A 36 9.32 -4.66 -0.13
CA ARG A 36 9.38 -3.43 -0.94
C ARG A 36 9.61 -2.20 -0.08
N ILE A 37 8.97 -2.10 1.09
CA ILE A 37 9.24 -1.05 2.08
C ILE A 37 10.71 -1.10 2.50
N ALA A 38 11.19 -2.28 2.92
CA ALA A 38 12.57 -2.44 3.36
C ALA A 38 13.58 -2.08 2.26
N SER A 39 13.29 -2.46 1.02
CA SER A 39 14.11 -2.11 -0.15
C SER A 39 14.10 -0.61 -0.44
N ALA A 40 12.91 -0.01 -0.57
CA ALA A 40 12.76 1.41 -0.83
C ALA A 40 13.43 2.26 0.26
N ARG A 41 13.30 1.86 1.53
CA ARG A 41 13.92 2.56 2.67
C ARG A 41 15.45 2.54 2.60
N ARG A 42 16.06 1.41 2.22
CA ARG A 42 17.52 1.33 2.04
C ARG A 42 17.99 2.24 0.91
N GLU A 43 17.30 2.22 -0.22
CA GLU A 43 17.64 3.03 -1.38
C GLU A 43 17.47 4.53 -1.11
N ALA A 44 16.37 4.93 -0.46
CA ALA A 44 16.15 6.32 -0.04
C ALA A 44 17.24 6.82 0.91
N ARG A 45 17.61 6.02 1.92
CA ARG A 45 18.71 6.35 2.83
C ARG A 45 20.03 6.54 2.10
N SER A 46 20.35 5.65 1.18
CA SER A 46 21.56 5.71 0.36
C SER A 46 21.57 6.99 -0.50
N ALA A 47 20.49 7.23 -1.25
CA ALA A 47 20.36 8.37 -2.15
C ALA A 47 20.40 9.71 -1.41
N VAL A 48 19.72 9.82 -0.25
CA VAL A 48 19.79 11.02 0.60
C VAL A 48 21.19 11.24 1.15
N GLY A 49 21.89 10.18 1.58
CA GLY A 49 23.28 10.27 2.04
C GLY A 49 24.23 10.80 0.95
N VAL A 50 24.07 10.31 -0.28
CA VAL A 50 24.80 10.82 -1.45
C VAL A 50 24.44 12.28 -1.72
N ALA A 51 23.15 12.64 -1.71
CA ALA A 51 22.68 14.00 -2.00
C ALA A 51 23.18 15.03 -0.98
N VAL A 52 23.19 14.70 0.32
CA VAL A 52 23.73 15.56 1.38
C VAL A 52 25.23 15.80 1.23
N SER A 53 25.95 14.85 0.64
CA SER A 53 27.39 14.96 0.38
C SER A 53 27.74 15.85 -0.82
N HIS A 54 26.74 16.33 -1.58
CA HIS A 54 26.94 17.16 -2.76
C HIS A 54 26.27 18.54 -2.62
N PRO A 55 26.92 19.63 -3.03
CA PRO A 55 26.28 20.94 -3.07
C PRO A 55 25.17 20.95 -4.14
N ALA A 56 23.95 21.32 -3.75
CA ALA A 56 22.79 21.34 -4.65
C ALA A 56 22.95 22.27 -5.86
N SER A 57 23.85 23.26 -5.79
CA SER A 57 24.16 24.18 -6.88
C SER A 57 24.97 23.55 -8.03
N SER A 58 25.51 22.35 -7.85
CA SER A 58 26.21 21.64 -8.91
C SER A 58 25.26 20.72 -9.70
N GLN A 59 25.60 20.43 -10.95
CA GLN A 59 24.81 19.48 -11.76
C GLN A 59 24.75 18.08 -11.13
N SER A 60 25.84 17.63 -10.47
CA SER A 60 25.87 16.35 -9.76
C SER A 60 24.99 16.37 -8.52
N GLY A 61 24.99 17.47 -7.76
CA GLY A 61 24.13 17.65 -6.60
C GLY A 61 22.66 17.68 -6.98
N ALA A 62 22.29 18.41 -8.04
CA ALA A 62 20.91 18.46 -8.53
C ALA A 62 20.40 17.06 -8.93
N ARG A 63 21.24 16.24 -9.60
CA ARG A 63 20.89 14.85 -9.93
C ARG A 63 20.74 13.98 -8.68
N ALA A 64 21.64 14.10 -7.72
CA ALA A 64 21.57 13.33 -6.47
C ALA A 64 20.30 13.66 -5.66
N TRP A 65 19.91 14.93 -5.58
CA TRP A 65 18.65 15.32 -4.93
C TRP A 65 17.41 14.83 -5.68
N ALA A 66 17.42 14.83 -7.02
CA ALA A 66 16.33 14.27 -7.80
C ALA A 66 16.18 12.74 -7.62
N GLU A 67 17.31 12.02 -7.52
CA GLU A 67 17.31 10.59 -7.22
C GLU A 67 16.80 10.31 -5.79
N ALA A 68 17.24 11.09 -4.81
CA ALA A 68 16.73 11.01 -3.45
C ALA A 68 15.22 11.23 -3.41
N GLU A 69 14.72 12.24 -4.12
CA GLU A 69 13.28 12.53 -4.21
C GLU A 69 12.48 11.35 -4.77
N LEU A 70 12.95 10.72 -5.85
CA LEU A 70 12.30 9.55 -6.43
C LEU A 70 12.19 8.40 -5.42
N TRP A 71 13.25 8.13 -4.67
CA TRP A 71 13.24 7.05 -3.68
C TRP A 71 12.38 7.35 -2.46
N VAL A 72 12.33 8.62 -2.03
CA VAL A 72 11.42 9.08 -0.99
C VAL A 72 9.96 8.92 -1.43
N GLN A 73 9.61 9.28 -2.66
CA GLN A 73 8.27 9.07 -3.21
C GLN A 73 7.90 7.58 -3.28
N ARG A 74 8.85 6.70 -3.62
CA ARG A 74 8.64 5.24 -3.59
C ARG A 74 8.38 4.71 -2.18
N CYS A 75 9.03 5.29 -1.16
CA CYS A 75 8.76 4.97 0.23
C CYS A 75 7.34 5.39 0.64
N ILE A 76 6.91 6.60 0.26
CA ILE A 76 5.55 7.10 0.52
C ILE A 76 4.51 6.20 -0.15
N ALA A 77 4.70 5.83 -1.41
CA ALA A 77 3.80 4.92 -2.12
C ALA A 77 3.71 3.55 -1.43
N ALA A 78 4.86 2.98 -1.04
CA ALA A 78 4.90 1.71 -0.31
C ALA A 78 4.22 1.80 1.07
N ALA A 79 4.34 2.93 1.76
CA ALA A 79 3.63 3.19 3.02
C ALA A 79 2.11 3.22 2.82
N ILE A 80 1.61 3.93 1.81
CA ILE A 80 0.17 4.00 1.48
C ILE A 80 -0.37 2.60 1.17
N GLU A 81 0.35 1.80 0.40
CA GLU A 81 -0.02 0.41 0.10
C GLU A 81 -0.13 -0.46 1.36
N ARG A 82 0.56 -0.08 2.46
CA ARG A 82 0.48 -0.77 3.75
C ARG A 82 -0.68 -0.31 4.63
N VAL A 83 -1.19 0.91 4.47
CA VAL A 83 -2.28 1.45 5.30
C VAL A 83 -3.59 0.73 5.02
N PRO A 84 -4.17 -0.09 5.92
CA PRO A 84 -5.26 -1.05 5.67
C PRO A 84 -6.63 -0.45 5.28
N ALA A 85 -6.68 0.56 4.42
CA ALA A 85 -7.90 1.10 3.84
C ALA A 85 -8.27 0.30 2.59
N SER A 86 -9.25 -0.60 2.69
CA SER A 86 -9.90 -1.15 1.50
C SER A 86 -10.70 -0.03 0.86
N PRO A 87 -10.40 0.38 -0.38
CA PRO A 87 -11.19 1.40 -1.03
C PRO A 87 -12.46 0.77 -1.60
N ASP A 88 -13.63 1.28 -1.20
CA ASP A 88 -14.92 0.86 -1.77
C ASP A 88 -14.99 1.20 -3.27
N ASN A 89 -14.24 2.23 -3.70
CA ASN A 89 -14.23 2.77 -5.06
C ASN A 89 -12.85 2.68 -5.76
N GLY A 90 -11.91 1.89 -5.24
CA GLY A 90 -10.57 1.75 -5.82
C GLY A 90 -9.55 2.86 -5.50
N GLU A 91 -9.96 3.98 -4.88
CA GLU A 91 -9.06 5.06 -4.47
C GLU A 91 -8.93 5.16 -2.94
N VAL A 92 -7.69 5.31 -2.44
CA VAL A 92 -7.40 5.58 -1.02
C VAL A 92 -7.21 7.09 -0.84
N THR A 93 -8.05 7.73 -0.02
CA THR A 93 -7.94 9.16 0.28
C THR A 93 -7.31 9.41 1.64
N LEU A 94 -6.72 10.60 1.85
CA LEU A 94 -6.20 11.03 3.17
C LEU A 94 -7.29 10.99 4.24
N GLU A 95 -8.53 11.37 3.90
CA GLU A 95 -9.66 11.32 4.83
C GLU A 95 -9.97 9.88 5.28
N MET A 96 -9.91 8.91 4.37
CA MET A 96 -10.10 7.50 4.71
C MET A 96 -9.00 6.98 5.62
N ILE A 97 -7.75 7.40 5.39
CA ILE A 97 -6.62 7.09 6.26
C ILE A 97 -6.84 7.71 7.64
N ALA A 98 -7.17 9.01 7.70
CA ALA A 98 -7.36 9.75 8.95
C ALA A 98 -8.45 9.17 9.85
N ARG A 99 -9.55 8.66 9.27
CA ARG A 99 -10.61 7.99 10.03
C ARG A 99 -10.16 6.69 10.70
N ARG A 100 -9.17 5.99 10.13
CA ARG A 100 -8.65 4.72 10.67
C ARG A 100 -7.43 4.92 11.54
N ASP A 101 -6.53 5.81 11.11
CA ASP A 101 -5.24 6.06 11.71
C ASP A 101 -4.87 7.55 11.50
N PRO A 102 -5.29 8.43 12.44
CA PRO A 102 -5.01 9.86 12.38
C PRO A 102 -3.51 10.17 12.35
N VAL A 103 -2.70 9.41 13.10
CA VAL A 103 -1.25 9.60 13.16
C VAL A 103 -0.62 9.29 11.80
N CYS A 104 -1.04 8.21 11.16
CA CYS A 104 -0.60 7.89 9.80
C CYS A 104 -1.00 8.98 8.79
N ALA A 105 -2.20 9.55 8.92
CA ALA A 105 -2.65 10.63 8.04
C ALA A 105 -1.83 11.90 8.22
N ASP A 106 -1.58 12.32 9.47
CA ASP A 106 -0.78 13.51 9.79
C ASP A 106 0.66 13.36 9.27
N LEU A 107 1.28 12.20 9.46
CA LEU A 107 2.63 11.93 8.95
C LEU A 107 2.69 11.88 7.42
N LEU A 108 1.66 11.32 6.78
CA LEU A 108 1.56 11.31 5.33
C LEU A 108 1.35 12.72 4.77
N GLU A 109 0.47 13.52 5.38
CA GLU A 109 0.27 14.91 5.02
C GLU A 109 1.56 15.73 5.19
N ALA A 110 2.25 15.57 6.31
CA ALA A 110 3.54 16.23 6.57
C ALA A 110 4.60 15.86 5.52
N ALA A 111 4.69 14.58 5.13
CA ALA A 111 5.59 14.14 4.06
C ALA A 111 5.22 14.79 2.71
N LEU A 112 3.94 14.79 2.34
CA LEU A 112 3.48 15.36 1.06
C LEU A 112 3.71 16.88 0.99
N LEU A 113 3.47 17.61 2.10
CA LEU A 113 3.58 19.06 2.17
C LEU A 113 4.99 19.58 2.49
N ALA A 114 5.93 18.70 2.82
CA ALA A 114 7.30 19.11 3.12
C ALA A 114 7.91 19.92 1.96
N PRO A 115 8.60 21.04 2.25
CA PRO A 115 9.07 21.98 1.21
C PRO A 115 10.25 21.44 0.40
N ASP A 116 10.97 20.45 0.92
CA ASP A 116 12.18 19.90 0.33
C ASP A 116 12.30 18.40 0.64
N THR A 117 13.11 17.70 -0.17
CA THR A 117 13.33 16.25 -0.08
C THR A 117 13.91 15.81 1.27
N ARG A 118 14.72 16.64 1.92
CA ARG A 118 15.32 16.28 3.22
C ARG A 118 14.25 16.27 4.30
N SER A 119 13.45 17.33 4.38
CA SER A 119 12.31 17.41 5.30
C SER A 119 11.30 16.30 5.01
N ARG A 120 11.00 16.04 3.73
CA ARG A 120 10.13 14.94 3.30
C ARG A 120 10.63 13.57 3.73
N TYR A 121 11.95 13.34 3.65
CA TYR A 121 12.57 12.07 4.05
C TYR A 121 12.39 11.80 5.55
N VAL A 122 12.53 12.84 6.39
CA VAL A 122 12.31 12.70 7.85
C VAL A 122 10.89 12.23 8.15
N PHE A 123 9.87 12.92 7.63
CA PHE A 123 8.47 12.52 7.83
C PHE A 123 8.16 11.15 7.23
N THR A 124 8.80 10.81 6.11
CA THR A 124 8.66 9.48 5.50
C THR A 124 9.24 8.38 6.38
N GLU A 125 10.38 8.60 7.04
CA GLU A 125 10.93 7.62 7.99
C GLU A 125 10.02 7.42 9.20
N ASP A 126 9.43 8.50 9.73
CA ASP A 126 8.46 8.44 10.83
C ASP A 126 7.18 7.70 10.41
N LEU A 127 6.66 8.01 9.22
CA LEU A 127 5.53 7.31 8.62
C LEU A 127 5.81 5.81 8.48
N LEU A 128 6.98 5.45 7.92
CA LEU A 128 7.37 4.06 7.76
C LEU A 128 7.50 3.34 9.10
N ALA A 129 8.13 3.97 10.09
CA ALA A 129 8.25 3.41 11.43
C ALA A 129 6.87 3.15 12.06
N HIS A 130 5.93 4.07 11.89
CA HIS A 130 4.55 3.93 12.37
C HIS A 130 3.84 2.73 11.71
N VAL A 131 3.83 2.66 10.38
CA VAL A 131 3.08 1.61 9.65
C VAL A 131 3.73 0.22 9.75
N THR A 132 5.05 0.13 9.98
CA THR A 132 5.73 -1.15 10.24
C THR A 132 5.67 -1.55 11.70
N GLY A 133 5.81 -0.59 12.63
CA GLY A 133 5.80 -0.85 14.08
C GLY A 133 4.41 -1.19 14.63
N ALA A 134 3.34 -0.64 14.03
CA ALA A 134 1.97 -1.02 14.36
C ALA A 134 1.65 -2.50 14.07
N SER A 135 2.50 -3.20 13.31
CA SER A 135 2.33 -4.64 13.05
C SER A 135 2.88 -5.55 14.15
N GLU A 136 3.73 -5.04 15.06
CA GLU A 136 4.38 -5.85 16.11
C GLU A 136 3.59 -5.89 17.43
N VAL A 137 2.54 -5.07 17.59
CA VAL A 137 1.79 -4.91 18.85
C VAL A 137 0.43 -5.64 18.83
N GLY A 138 0.12 -6.33 17.73
CA GLY A 138 -1.21 -6.91 17.47
C GLY A 138 -1.31 -8.44 17.49
N GLU A 139 -0.28 -9.17 17.94
CA GLU A 139 -0.31 -10.64 18.12
C GLU A 139 -0.51 -11.05 19.58
#